data_AF-A0A3B9YHY4-F1
#
_entry.id   AF-A0A3B9YHY4-F1
#
_cell.length_a   1.000
_cell.length_b   1.000
_cell.length_c   1.000
_cell.angle_alpha   90.00
_cell.angle_beta   90.00
_cell.angle_gamma   90.00
#
_symmetry.space_group_name_H-M   'P 1'
#
loop_
_entity.id
_entity.type
_entity.pdbx_description
1 polymer ?
#
loop_
_entity_poly.entity_id
_entity_poly.type
_entity_poly.pdbx_seq_one_letter_code
_entity_poly.pdbx_strand_id
1 'polypeptide(L)'
;MSWTWIFAGFLALLVVVGGWLWRLSGDPEPGESERERALKRLGLAEFRDRLLEDIAGSRRPPHHEEIVDRMRWILEDIEGAEAEEDSLGVVEPKDELDRLACEELMALERLMRTPDGQFAALIRKKDGSPKP
;
A
#
# COMPACT_ATOMS: atom_id res chain seq x y z
N MET A 1 53.75 -1.53 -6.55
CA MET A 1 52.44 -1.61 -5.87
C MET A 1 51.39 -1.14 -6.86
N SER A 2 50.68 -2.07 -7.47
CA SER A 2 49.86 -1.82 -8.66
C SER A 2 48.52 -1.17 -8.31
N TRP A 3 48.24 -0.02 -8.91
CA TRP A 3 47.10 0.88 -8.65
C TRP A 3 45.71 0.29 -9.03
N THR A 4 45.70 -0.91 -9.63
CA THR A 4 44.51 -1.58 -10.18
C THR A 4 43.57 -2.17 -9.12
N TRP A 5 44.05 -2.43 -7.91
CA TRP A 5 43.23 -3.01 -6.84
C TRP A 5 42.24 -2.01 -6.22
N ILE A 6 42.58 -0.71 -6.25
CA ILE A 6 41.71 0.35 -5.70
C ILE A 6 40.47 0.53 -6.57
N PHE A 7 40.63 0.44 -7.90
CA PHE A 7 39.52 0.55 -8.85
C PHE A 7 38.51 -0.60 -8.74
N ALA A 8 38.97 -1.83 -8.52
CA ALA A 8 38.09 -2.98 -8.34
C ALA A 8 37.26 -2.88 -7.05
N GLY A 9 37.86 -2.39 -5.96
CA GLY A 9 37.15 -2.16 -4.70
C GLY A 9 36.10 -1.05 -4.80
N PHE A 10 36.43 0.05 -5.49
CA PHE A 10 35.50 1.16 -5.69
C PHE A 10 34.32 0.79 -6.61
N LEU A 11 34.58 0.00 -7.67
CA LEU A 11 33.54 -0.48 -8.58
C LEU A 11 32.55 -1.41 -7.87
N ALA A 12 33.04 -2.33 -7.03
CA ALA A 12 32.18 -3.20 -6.23
C ALA A 12 31.33 -2.40 -5.22
N LEU A 13 31.91 -1.35 -4.62
CA LEU A 13 31.19 -0.47 -3.70
C LEU A 13 30.07 0.29 -4.41
N LEU A 14 30.30 0.78 -5.64
CA LEU A 14 29.29 1.46 -6.45
C LEU A 14 28.14 0.53 -6.86
N VAL A 15 28.42 -0.74 -7.18
CA VAL A 15 27.37 -1.72 -7.50
C VAL A 15 26.50 -2.05 -6.28
N VAL A 16 27.11 -2.16 -5.09
CA VAL A 16 26.36 -2.41 -3.84
C VAL A 16 25.55 -1.19 -3.44
N VAL A 17 26.11 0.02 -3.53
CA VAL A 17 25.38 1.27 -3.22
C VAL A 17 24.29 1.54 -4.26
N GLY A 18 24.54 1.29 -5.54
CA GLY A 18 23.53 1.39 -6.60
C GLY A 18 22.39 0.39 -6.44
N GLY A 19 22.69 -0.85 -6.06
CA GLY A 19 21.68 -1.88 -5.76
C GLY A 19 20.90 -1.62 -4.48
N TRP A 20 21.51 -0.98 -3.47
CA TRP A 20 20.81 -0.54 -2.26
C TRP A 20 19.96 0.71 -2.50
N LEU A 21 20.41 1.65 -3.35
CA LEU A 21 19.59 2.76 -3.78
C LEU A 21 18.37 2.27 -4.58
N TRP A 22 18.50 1.24 -5.42
CA TRP A 22 17.35 0.65 -6.13
C TRP A 22 16.34 -0.06 -5.20
N ARG A 23 16.78 -0.47 -4.01
CA ARG A 23 15.91 -1.07 -2.99
C ARG A 23 15.25 -0.03 -2.07
N LEU A 24 15.75 1.20 -2.06
CA LEU A 24 15.23 2.36 -1.29
C LEU A 24 14.46 3.36 -2.16
N SER A 25 14.84 3.49 -3.43
CA SER A 25 14.14 4.23 -4.46
C SER A 25 13.12 3.30 -5.09
N GLY A 26 11.90 3.34 -4.56
CA GLY A 26 10.72 2.93 -5.31
C GLY A 26 10.57 3.81 -6.54
N ASP A 27 11.37 3.55 -7.57
CA ASP A 27 11.28 4.22 -8.84
C ASP A 27 10.06 3.67 -9.60
N PRO A 28 9.10 4.55 -9.98
CA PRO A 28 7.89 4.17 -10.68
C PRO A 28 8.24 3.75 -12.11
N GLU A 29 7.73 2.60 -12.54
CA GLU A 29 7.87 2.16 -13.93
C GLU A 29 7.25 3.21 -14.89
N PRO A 30 7.95 3.58 -15.98
CA PRO A 30 7.44 4.55 -16.94
C PRO A 30 6.33 3.89 -17.75
N GLY A 31 5.09 4.05 -17.26
CA GLY A 31 3.91 3.38 -17.78
C GLY A 31 2.77 3.26 -16.75
N GLU A 32 3.06 3.50 -15.46
CA GLU A 32 2.04 3.42 -14.42
C GLU A 32 0.92 4.45 -14.61
N SER A 33 -0.27 3.92 -14.86
CA SER A 33 -1.52 4.67 -14.78
C SER A 33 -1.62 5.39 -13.43
N GLU A 34 -2.26 6.55 -13.38
CA GLU A 34 -2.48 7.27 -12.11
C GLU A 34 -3.17 6.39 -11.06
N ARG A 35 -4.01 5.45 -11.52
CA ARG A 35 -4.65 4.41 -10.70
C ARG A 35 -3.63 3.49 -10.03
N GLU A 36 -2.61 3.03 -10.76
CA GLU A 36 -1.56 2.16 -10.23
C GLU A 36 -0.68 2.87 -9.20
N ARG A 37 -0.36 4.14 -9.45
CA ARG A 37 0.32 4.99 -8.46
C ARG A 37 -0.51 5.21 -7.20
N ALA A 38 -1.82 5.43 -7.33
CA ALA A 38 -2.71 5.56 -6.18
C ALA A 38 -2.77 4.25 -5.36
N LEU A 39 -2.87 3.09 -6.02
CA LEU A 39 -2.88 1.79 -5.35
C LEU A 39 -1.55 1.50 -4.63
N LYS A 40 -0.40 1.84 -5.24
CA LYS A 40 0.91 1.70 -4.59
C LYS A 40 1.04 2.62 -3.37
N ARG A 41 0.60 3.88 -3.47
CA ARG A 41 0.59 4.82 -2.33
C ARG A 41 -0.18 4.27 -1.14
N LEU A 42 -1.33 3.66 -1.41
CA LEU A 42 -2.22 3.10 -0.40
C LEU A 42 -1.81 1.69 0.07
N GLY A 43 -0.76 1.10 -0.51
CA GLY A 43 -0.31 -0.27 -0.21
C GLY A 43 -1.26 -1.37 -0.69
N LEU A 44 -2.13 -1.08 -1.66
CA LEU A 44 -3.11 -2.00 -2.23
C LEU A 44 -2.58 -2.82 -3.40
N ALA A 45 -1.36 -2.53 -3.86
CA ALA A 45 -0.75 -3.20 -5.01
C ALA A 45 -0.62 -4.72 -4.79
N GLU A 46 -0.25 -5.16 -3.59
CA GLU A 46 -0.08 -6.59 -3.28
C GLU A 46 -1.40 -7.36 -3.34
N PHE A 47 -2.51 -6.77 -2.89
CA PHE A 47 -3.83 -7.39 -3.07
C PHE A 47 -4.24 -7.44 -4.54
N ARG A 48 -4.01 -6.36 -5.29
CA ARG A 48 -4.27 -6.36 -6.74
C ARG A 48 -3.48 -7.47 -7.44
N ASP A 49 -2.21 -7.64 -7.11
CA ASP A 49 -1.33 -8.60 -7.77
C ASP A 49 -1.69 -10.05 -7.37
N ARG A 50 -1.92 -10.32 -6.07
CA ARG A 50 -2.44 -11.63 -5.60
C ARG A 50 -3.79 -11.95 -6.22
N LEU A 51 -4.69 -10.97 -6.30
CA LEU A 51 -5.92 -11.18 -7.02
C LEU A 51 -5.58 -11.50 -8.45
N LEU A 52 -4.85 -10.67 -9.20
CA LEU A 52 -4.46 -10.84 -10.61
C LEU A 52 -3.98 -12.27 -10.93
N GLU A 53 -3.24 -12.87 -10.01
CA GLU A 53 -2.81 -14.26 -10.06
C GLU A 53 -3.98 -15.26 -9.96
N ASP A 54 -4.97 -15.04 -9.09
CA ASP A 54 -6.16 -15.92 -8.90
C ASP A 54 -7.19 -15.97 -10.06
N ILE A 55 -7.25 -15.02 -11.02
CA ILE A 55 -8.15 -15.06 -12.24
C ILE A 55 -7.37 -15.82 -13.27
N ALA A 56 -6.08 -15.49 -13.42
CA ALA A 56 -5.20 -16.31 -14.24
C ALA A 56 -5.28 -17.77 -13.77
N GLY A 57 -5.43 -18.01 -12.46
CA GLY A 57 -5.66 -19.30 -11.82
C GLY A 57 -7.11 -19.80 -11.77
N SER A 58 -8.10 -19.06 -12.27
CA SER A 58 -9.51 -19.50 -12.43
C SER A 58 -10.27 -19.89 -11.13
N ARG A 59 -10.19 -19.07 -10.07
CA ARG A 59 -11.05 -19.17 -8.86
C ARG A 59 -11.61 -17.83 -8.35
N ARG A 60 -11.81 -16.83 -9.22
CA ARG A 60 -11.96 -15.44 -8.74
C ARG A 60 -13.43 -15.01 -8.50
N PRO A 61 -13.68 -14.19 -7.45
CA PRO A 61 -14.98 -13.56 -7.20
C PRO A 61 -15.36 -12.61 -8.35
N PRO A 62 -16.65 -12.50 -8.72
CA PRO A 62 -17.10 -11.78 -9.92
C PRO A 62 -16.85 -10.26 -9.96
N HIS A 63 -16.31 -9.65 -8.90
CA HIS A 63 -16.26 -8.19 -8.69
C HIS A 63 -14.87 -7.64 -8.30
N HIS A 64 -13.77 -8.18 -8.87
CA HIS A 64 -12.39 -7.83 -8.43
C HIS A 64 -12.06 -6.34 -8.53
N GLU A 65 -12.37 -5.71 -9.67
CA GLU A 65 -12.07 -4.30 -9.90
C GLU A 65 -12.90 -3.39 -8.99
N GLU A 66 -14.16 -3.78 -8.77
CA GLU A 66 -15.07 -3.06 -7.89
C GLU A 66 -14.60 -3.13 -6.44
N ILE A 67 -14.16 -4.30 -5.94
CA ILE A 67 -13.63 -4.44 -4.57
C ILE A 67 -12.36 -3.60 -4.40
N VAL A 68 -11.41 -3.67 -5.33
CA VAL A 68 -10.19 -2.83 -5.29
C VAL A 68 -10.53 -1.35 -5.26
N ASP A 69 -11.49 -0.91 -6.08
CA ASP A 69 -11.93 0.47 -6.07
C ASP A 69 -12.62 0.84 -4.75
N ARG A 70 -13.45 -0.03 -4.17
CA ARG A 70 -14.04 0.21 -2.84
C ARG A 70 -12.98 0.35 -1.75
N MET A 71 -11.97 -0.53 -1.74
CA MET A 71 -10.85 -0.41 -0.81
C MET A 71 -10.12 0.92 -0.95
N ARG A 72 -9.88 1.38 -2.19
CA ARG A 72 -9.29 2.70 -2.45
C ARG A 72 -10.13 3.81 -1.85
N TRP A 73 -11.44 3.82 -2.12
CA TRP A 73 -12.36 4.84 -1.60
C TRP A 73 -12.39 4.86 -0.07
N ILE A 74 -12.44 3.69 0.58
CA ILE A 74 -12.42 3.58 2.05
C ILE A 74 -11.13 4.18 2.61
N LEU A 75 -9.98 3.85 2.02
CA LEU A 75 -8.70 4.40 2.48
C LEU A 75 -8.57 5.90 2.19
N GLU A 76 -9.07 6.40 1.06
CA GLU A 76 -9.10 7.82 0.75
C GLU A 76 -9.99 8.60 1.74
N ASP A 77 -11.12 8.02 2.15
CA ASP A 77 -12.00 8.60 3.17
C ASP A 77 -11.31 8.65 4.55
N ILE A 78 -10.60 7.58 4.93
CA ILE A 78 -9.80 7.52 6.17
C ILE A 78 -8.63 8.50 6.13
N GLU A 79 -7.88 8.59 5.01
CA GLU A 79 -6.77 9.54 4.83
C GLU A 79 -7.26 10.99 4.83
N GLY A 80 -8.46 11.23 4.30
CA GLY A 80 -9.11 12.53 4.29
C GLY A 80 -9.70 12.93 5.64
N ALA A 81 -9.97 11.98 6.52
CA ALA A 81 -10.47 12.24 7.86
C ALA A 81 -9.38 12.89 8.72
N GLU A 82 -9.57 14.15 9.08
CA GLU A 82 -8.68 14.86 9.99
C GLU A 82 -9.17 14.70 11.44
N ALA A 83 -8.29 14.24 12.33
CA ALA A 83 -8.55 14.16 13.76
C ALA A 83 -7.59 15.06 14.54
N GLU A 84 -8.11 15.76 15.55
CA GLU A 84 -7.31 16.61 16.44
C GLU A 84 -6.33 15.80 17.32
N GLU A 85 -6.66 14.53 17.54
CA GLU A 85 -5.89 13.52 18.28
C GLU A 85 -5.97 12.17 17.55
N ASP A 86 -5.03 11.27 17.86
CA ASP A 86 -5.11 9.89 17.38
C ASP A 86 -6.43 9.27 17.83
N SER A 87 -7.27 8.86 16.87
CA SER A 87 -8.61 8.38 17.13
C SER A 87 -8.92 7.15 16.30
N LEU A 88 -9.87 6.35 16.77
CA LEU A 88 -10.40 5.21 16.01
C LEU A 88 -11.58 5.68 15.18
N GLY A 89 -11.41 5.73 13.86
CA GLY A 89 -12.50 5.95 12.91
C GLY A 89 -13.20 4.63 12.61
N VAL A 90 -14.51 4.54 12.88
CA VAL A 90 -15.31 3.37 12.53
C VAL A 90 -15.65 3.42 11.05
N VAL A 91 -15.43 2.31 10.34
CA VAL A 91 -15.77 2.13 8.94
C VAL A 91 -17.00 1.23 8.86
N GLU A 92 -18.13 1.79 8.45
CA GLU A 92 -19.38 1.06 8.29
C GLU A 92 -19.56 0.64 6.83
N PRO A 93 -19.47 -0.67 6.50
CA PRO A 93 -19.72 -1.14 5.14
C PRO A 93 -21.20 -0.99 4.78
N LYS A 94 -21.49 -0.40 3.61
CA LYS A 94 -22.87 -0.11 3.18
C LYS A 94 -23.49 -1.27 2.43
N ASP A 95 -22.67 -2.06 1.76
CA ASP A 95 -23.07 -3.19 0.93
C ASP A 95 -22.09 -4.37 1.09
N GLU A 96 -22.37 -5.48 0.41
CA GLU A 96 -21.54 -6.68 0.49
C GLU A 96 -20.14 -6.47 -0.11
N LEU A 97 -20.00 -5.62 -1.13
CA LEU A 97 -18.71 -5.31 -1.74
C LEU A 97 -17.84 -4.47 -0.79
N ASP A 98 -18.43 -3.51 -0.09
CA ASP A 98 -17.77 -2.74 0.96
C ASP A 98 -17.33 -3.65 2.12
N ARG A 99 -18.17 -4.63 2.51
CA ARG A 99 -17.81 -5.60 3.54
C ARG A 99 -16.60 -6.44 3.14
N LEU A 100 -16.59 -6.96 1.90
CA LEU A 100 -15.46 -7.72 1.37
C LEU A 100 -14.20 -6.84 1.29
N ALA A 101 -14.32 -5.60 0.83
CA ALA A 101 -13.23 -4.63 0.82
C ALA A 101 -12.66 -4.38 2.23
N CYS A 102 -13.51 -4.24 3.25
CA CYS A 102 -13.08 -4.08 4.64
C CYS A 102 -12.37 -5.32 5.19
N GLU A 103 -12.86 -6.53 4.89
CA GLU A 103 -12.22 -7.79 5.30
C GLU A 103 -10.81 -7.92 4.69
N GLU A 104 -10.64 -7.53 3.43
CA GLU A 104 -9.33 -7.54 2.77
C GLU A 104 -8.41 -6.44 3.32
N LEU A 105 -8.93 -5.25 3.58
CA LEU A 105 -8.16 -4.19 4.24
C LEU A 105 -7.71 -4.60 5.65
N MET A 106 -8.49 -5.41 6.36
CA MET A 106 -8.05 -6.03 7.62
C MET A 106 -6.93 -7.05 7.40
N ALA A 107 -7.03 -7.90 6.39
CA ALA A 107 -5.99 -8.87 6.06
C ALA A 107 -4.66 -8.19 5.66
N LEU A 108 -4.74 -6.97 5.13
CA LEU A 108 -3.61 -6.08 4.85
C LEU A 108 -3.17 -5.23 6.05
N GLU A 109 -3.72 -5.48 7.25
CA GLU A 109 -3.44 -4.74 8.49
C GLU A 109 -3.71 -3.22 8.41
N ARG A 110 -4.56 -2.79 7.46
CA ARG A 110 -4.98 -1.38 7.31
C ARG A 110 -6.20 -1.05 8.15
N LEU A 111 -7.08 -2.01 8.33
CA LEU A 111 -8.20 -1.95 9.26
C LEU A 111 -8.00 -2.95 10.38
N MET A 112 -8.69 -2.71 11.49
CA MET A 112 -8.80 -3.64 12.60
C MET A 112 -10.26 -3.89 12.93
N ARG A 113 -10.52 -4.98 13.65
CA ARG A 113 -11.85 -5.27 14.18
C ARG A 113 -11.93 -4.84 15.63
N THR A 114 -12.93 -4.03 15.95
CA THR A 114 -13.22 -3.66 17.34
C THR A 114 -13.79 -4.86 18.10
N PRO A 115 -13.77 -4.84 19.44
CA PRO A 115 -14.45 -5.85 20.25
C PRO A 115 -15.94 -6.02 19.94
N ASP A 116 -16.58 -4.93 19.49
CA ASP A 116 -17.98 -4.90 19.06
C ASP A 116 -18.21 -5.46 17.65
N GLY A 117 -17.14 -5.93 17.00
CA GLY A 117 -17.18 -6.58 15.69
C GLY A 117 -17.18 -5.63 14.50
N GLN A 118 -17.03 -4.31 14.72
CA GLN A 118 -16.99 -3.28 13.68
C GLN A 118 -15.59 -3.17 13.07
N PHE A 119 -15.51 -2.67 11.84
CA PHE A 119 -14.24 -2.30 11.22
C PHE A 119 -13.83 -0.91 11.70
N ALA A 120 -12.57 -0.73 12.05
CA ALA A 120 -12.04 0.56 12.45
C ALA A 120 -10.64 0.78 11.87
N ALA A 121 -10.32 2.04 11.62
CA ALA A 121 -9.00 2.50 11.24
C ALA A 121 -8.45 3.42 12.33
N LEU A 122 -7.13 3.37 12.55
CA LEU A 122 -6.47 4.37 13.36
C LEU A 122 -6.26 5.63 12.51
N ILE A 123 -7.03 6.67 12.79
CA ILE A 123 -6.84 8.00 12.21
C ILE A 123 -5.81 8.70 13.08
N ARG A 124 -4.60 8.86 12.53
CA ARG A 124 -3.52 9.55 13.23
C ARG A 124 -3.69 11.06 13.11
N LYS A 125 -3.35 11.77 14.17
CA LYS A 125 -3.21 13.23 14.12
C LYS A 125 -2.24 13.57 13.01
N LYS A 126 -2.59 14.57 12.20
CA LYS A 126 -1.71 15.11 11.17
C LYS A 126 -0.60 15.88 11.89
N ASP A 127 0.46 15.18 12.28
CA ASP A 127 1.64 15.83 12.82
C ASP A 127 2.19 16.75 11.73
N GLY A 128 2.18 18.06 11.99
CA GLY A 128 2.79 19.09 11.15
C GLY A 128 4.32 18.99 11.09
N SER A 129 4.88 17.78 11.18
CA SER A 129 6.30 17.53 11.01
C SER A 129 6.67 17.84 9.56
N PRO A 130 7.57 18.82 9.32
CA PRO A 130 8.00 19.13 7.97
C PRO A 130 8.64 17.88 7.37
N LYS A 131 8.16 17.53 6.17
CA LYS A 131 8.77 16.51 5.32
C LYS A 131 10.27 16.89 5.15
N PRO A 132 11.22 16.00 5.45
CA PRO A 132 12.65 16.27 5.23
C PRO A 132 12.96 16.49 3.74
#